data_AF-A0A2N3WGZ8-F1
#
_entry.id   AF-A0A2N3WGZ8-F1
#
_cell.length_a   1.000
_cell.length_b   1.000
_cell.length_c   1.000
_cell.angle_alpha   90.00
_cell.angle_beta   90.00
_cell.angle_gamma   90.00
#
_symmetry.space_group_name_H-M   'P 1'
#
loop_
_entity.id
_entity.type
_entity.pdbx_description
1 polymer ?
#
loop_
_entity_poly.entity_id
_entity_poly.type
_entity_poly.pdbx_seq_one_letter_code
_entity_poly.pdbx_strand_id
1 'polypeptide(L)'
;MGFRYRKSFKLAPGVRMNVSKSGVGYSVGGKGVRMTKRARGGVQTTVNLPGTGLGYTTGNGGPAPARRKPGRREAVASRQAARKAAVAEAEPQNGQPVSVRAPGKRWVAGSWYYVVLVGTAGTFAWLPFLHAAIRLKTAKARRLALIFGGLDLLVYVLLALTPQNSQGQVTDSPISTIGGLLAAGIIIGGCIALTPLRRMVYGGMPVEEPSQQLSADPAINAVLVARARRDEARSLAAADPLLARELCVGRPDLARSYDDGGLVDLNSAPAEVIAGLCGVSSDVAATVVAVRDRRGVPFANVDELFVMADIPVDVWDRIRDRAVLIP
;
A
#
# COMPACT_ATOMS: atom_id res chain seq x y z
N MET A 1 -25.80 21.94 19.56
CA MET A 1 -26.52 22.11 18.28
C MET A 1 -25.50 22.22 17.15
N GLY A 2 -25.22 21.15 16.42
CA GLY A 2 -24.19 21.19 15.36
C GLY A 2 -24.81 21.56 14.00
N PHE A 3 -24.35 22.64 13.38
CA PHE A 3 -24.75 23.01 12.01
C PHE A 3 -24.48 21.86 11.03
N ARG A 4 -25.51 21.46 10.26
CA ARG A 4 -25.42 20.45 9.20
C ARG A 4 -25.48 21.14 7.86
N TYR A 5 -24.34 21.26 7.18
CA TYR A 5 -24.26 21.75 5.80
C TYR A 5 -24.20 20.58 4.81
N ARG A 6 -25.14 20.57 3.86
CA ARG A 6 -25.16 19.67 2.70
C ARG A 6 -25.67 20.46 1.49
N LYS A 7 -24.87 20.56 0.44
CA LYS A 7 -25.27 21.25 -0.80
C LYS A 7 -24.92 20.40 -2.00
N SER A 8 -25.87 20.25 -2.93
CA SER A 8 -25.68 19.53 -4.18
C SER A 8 -25.85 20.45 -5.37
N PHE A 9 -24.91 20.43 -6.30
CA PHE A 9 -24.92 21.26 -7.50
C PHE A 9 -24.77 20.40 -8.75
N LYS A 10 -25.44 20.80 -9.83
CA LYS A 10 -25.33 20.18 -11.15
C LYS A 10 -24.26 20.93 -11.93
N LEU A 11 -23.17 20.25 -12.30
CA LEU A 11 -22.05 20.86 -13.03
C LEU A 11 -22.24 20.76 -14.54
N ALA A 12 -22.81 19.65 -15.02
CA ALA A 12 -23.12 19.39 -16.42
C ALA A 12 -24.25 18.33 -16.53
N PRO A 13 -24.87 18.12 -17.70
CA PRO A 13 -25.75 16.97 -17.93
C PRO A 13 -25.03 15.65 -17.58
N GLY A 14 -25.55 14.90 -16.61
CA GLY A 14 -24.93 13.63 -16.15
C GLY A 14 -23.83 13.78 -15.10
N VAL A 15 -23.44 15.00 -14.70
CA VAL A 15 -22.43 15.22 -13.64
C VAL A 15 -23.02 16.02 -12.47
N ARG A 16 -23.00 15.43 -11.28
CA ARG A 16 -23.47 16.07 -10.03
C ARG A 16 -22.40 15.96 -8.95
N MET A 17 -22.22 17.04 -8.19
CA MET A 17 -21.33 17.08 -7.04
C MET A 17 -22.13 17.36 -5.77
N ASN A 18 -21.76 16.68 -4.69
CA ASN A 18 -22.39 16.79 -3.37
C ASN A 18 -21.33 17.13 -2.34
N VAL A 19 -21.49 18.27 -1.67
CA VAL A 19 -20.59 18.74 -0.63
C VAL A 19 -21.29 18.59 0.71
N SER A 20 -20.63 17.93 1.66
CA SER A 20 -21.16 17.64 3.00
C SER A 20 -20.06 17.75 4.06
N LYS A 21 -20.43 17.74 5.35
CA LYS A 21 -19.46 17.70 6.48
C LYS A 21 -18.45 16.55 6.39
N SER A 22 -18.79 15.43 5.74
CA SER A 22 -17.87 14.29 5.56
C SER A 22 -17.03 14.36 4.28
N GLY A 23 -17.01 15.49 3.57
CA GLY A 23 -16.24 15.70 2.34
C GLY A 23 -17.10 15.79 1.07
N VAL A 24 -16.42 15.73 -0.07
CA VAL A 24 -16.97 15.91 -1.42
C VAL A 24 -17.23 14.55 -2.09
N GLY A 25 -18.46 14.32 -2.55
CA GLY A 25 -18.82 13.22 -3.43
C GLY A 25 -19.18 13.72 -4.84
N TYR A 26 -18.95 12.89 -5.86
CA TYR A 26 -19.32 13.20 -7.23
C TYR A 26 -19.95 11.99 -7.92
N SER A 27 -20.93 12.25 -8.78
CA SER A 27 -21.57 11.27 -9.63
C SER A 27 -21.37 11.67 -11.08
N VAL A 28 -20.87 10.73 -11.89
CA VAL A 28 -20.63 10.90 -13.33
C VAL A 28 -21.38 9.79 -14.05
N GLY A 29 -22.34 10.15 -14.90
CA GLY A 29 -23.03 9.24 -15.81
C GLY A 29 -24.48 9.61 -16.13
N GLY A 30 -24.91 9.17 -17.31
CA GLY A 30 -26.21 9.46 -17.92
C GLY A 30 -27.22 8.31 -17.82
N LYS A 31 -28.24 8.33 -18.69
CA LYS A 31 -29.16 7.19 -18.85
C LYS A 31 -28.35 5.98 -19.33
N GLY A 32 -28.34 4.88 -18.58
CA GLY A 32 -27.61 3.66 -18.94
C GLY A 32 -26.51 3.28 -17.95
N VAL A 33 -25.55 4.18 -17.69
CA VAL A 33 -24.41 3.90 -16.79
C VAL A 33 -24.15 5.11 -15.89
N ARG A 34 -24.06 4.87 -14.58
CA ARG A 34 -23.73 5.89 -13.58
C ARG A 34 -22.71 5.38 -12.59
N MET A 35 -21.62 6.13 -12.43
CA MET A 35 -20.65 5.94 -11.37
C MET A 35 -20.81 7.03 -10.31
N THR A 36 -20.84 6.65 -9.03
CA THR A 36 -20.97 7.56 -7.91
C THR A 36 -19.87 7.29 -6.89
N LYS A 37 -19.02 8.29 -6.65
CA LYS A 37 -18.04 8.29 -5.57
C LYS A 37 -18.60 9.08 -4.39
N ARG A 38 -18.76 8.42 -3.25
CA ARG A 38 -19.29 9.02 -2.02
C ARG A 38 -18.17 9.69 -1.22
N ALA A 39 -18.52 10.73 -0.47
CA ALA A 39 -17.59 11.49 0.37
C ALA A 39 -16.85 10.62 1.43
N ARG A 40 -17.44 9.50 1.86
CA ARG A 40 -16.86 8.56 2.85
C ARG A 40 -16.06 7.39 2.24
N GLY A 41 -15.73 7.43 0.95
CA GLY A 41 -14.79 6.47 0.34
C GLY A 41 -15.38 5.28 -0.41
N GLY A 42 -16.72 5.18 -0.56
CA GLY A 42 -17.36 4.14 -1.36
C GLY A 42 -17.59 4.54 -2.83
N VAL A 43 -17.37 3.62 -3.76
CA VAL A 43 -17.69 3.77 -5.19
C VAL A 43 -18.85 2.84 -5.54
N GLN A 44 -19.89 3.39 -6.16
CA GLN A 44 -21.07 2.66 -6.61
C GLN A 44 -21.23 2.83 -8.13
N THR A 45 -21.25 1.72 -8.85
CA THR A 45 -21.48 1.68 -10.29
C THR A 45 -22.83 1.04 -10.55
N THR A 46 -23.72 1.77 -11.21
CA THR A 46 -25.06 1.33 -11.59
C THR A 46 -25.16 1.29 -13.10
N VAL A 47 -25.55 0.13 -13.65
CA VAL A 47 -25.82 -0.08 -15.07
C VAL A 47 -27.30 -0.45 -15.20
N ASN A 48 -28.07 0.34 -15.95
CA ASN A 48 -29.49 0.11 -16.19
C ASN A 48 -29.73 -0.04 -17.68
N LEU A 49 -30.40 -1.11 -18.10
CA LEU A 49 -30.86 -1.23 -19.49
C LEU A 49 -32.18 -0.43 -19.65
N PRO A 50 -32.23 0.56 -20.56
CA PRO A 50 -33.43 1.37 -20.76
C PRO A 50 -34.57 0.53 -21.35
N GLY A 51 -35.78 0.69 -20.81
CA GLY A 51 -36.99 0.01 -21.32
C GLY A 51 -37.24 -1.40 -20.76
N THR A 52 -36.31 -2.00 -20.01
CA THR A 52 -36.43 -3.40 -19.56
C THR A 52 -36.65 -3.58 -18.06
N GLY A 53 -36.50 -2.51 -17.26
CA GLY A 53 -36.58 -2.58 -15.79
C GLY A 53 -35.40 -3.30 -15.11
N LEU A 54 -34.44 -3.80 -15.89
CA LEU A 54 -33.26 -4.53 -15.41
C LEU A 54 -32.11 -3.57 -15.11
N GLY A 55 -31.58 -3.65 -13.89
CA GLY A 55 -30.44 -2.85 -13.45
C GLY A 55 -29.52 -3.63 -12.53
N TYR A 56 -28.22 -3.54 -12.78
CA TYR A 56 -27.18 -4.13 -11.95
C TYR A 56 -26.42 -3.01 -11.23
N THR A 57 -26.30 -3.11 -9.92
CA THR A 57 -25.55 -2.14 -9.11
C THR A 57 -24.50 -2.87 -8.31
N THR A 58 -23.24 -2.49 -8.48
CA THR A 58 -22.10 -3.05 -7.75
C THR A 58 -21.34 -1.92 -7.04
N GLY A 59 -20.87 -2.18 -5.82
CA GLY A 59 -20.12 -1.19 -5.06
C GLY A 59 -19.74 -1.65 -3.67
N ASN A 60 -18.51 -1.31 -3.25
CA ASN A 60 -18.00 -1.60 -1.93
C ASN A 60 -18.34 -0.41 -1.00
N GLY A 61 -19.46 -0.51 -0.28
CA GLY A 61 -19.86 0.53 0.66
C GLY A 61 -21.20 0.30 1.34
N GLY A 62 -21.24 -0.58 2.35
CA GLY A 62 -22.26 -0.68 3.39
C GLY A 62 -23.60 -1.33 2.99
N PRO A 63 -24.21 -2.16 3.87
CA PRO A 63 -25.45 -2.85 3.55
C PRO A 63 -26.62 -1.87 3.40
N ALA A 64 -27.47 -2.11 2.40
CA ALA A 64 -28.76 -1.43 2.27
C ALA A 64 -29.64 -1.74 3.50
N PRO A 65 -30.42 -0.76 4.02
CA PRO A 65 -31.29 -1.04 5.15
C PRO A 65 -32.40 -2.01 4.72
N ALA A 66 -32.41 -3.19 5.33
CA ALA A 66 -33.43 -4.20 5.10
C ALA A 66 -34.79 -3.73 5.61
N ARG A 67 -35.77 -3.79 4.71
CA ARG A 67 -37.19 -3.54 4.95
C ARG A 67 -37.71 -4.56 5.98
N ARG A 68 -38.08 -4.09 7.18
CA ARG A 68 -38.68 -4.91 8.25
C ARG A 68 -40.05 -5.47 7.79
N LYS A 69 -40.23 -6.79 7.87
CA LYS A 69 -41.54 -7.45 8.02
C LYS A 69 -41.46 -8.48 9.17
N PRO A 70 -42.56 -8.70 9.92
CA PRO A 70 -42.56 -9.33 11.24
C PRO A 70 -42.67 -10.87 11.16
N GLY A 71 -42.13 -11.57 12.16
CA GLY A 71 -42.30 -13.03 12.31
C GLY A 71 -41.14 -13.71 13.07
N ARG A 72 -40.85 -13.29 14.31
CA ARG A 72 -39.64 -13.67 15.06
C ARG A 72 -39.74 -15.00 15.83
N ARG A 73 -40.87 -15.71 15.84
CA ARG A 73 -41.04 -16.87 16.74
C ARG A 73 -40.91 -18.26 16.09
N GLU A 74 -41.32 -18.46 14.84
CA GLU A 74 -41.23 -19.79 14.20
C GLU A 74 -39.88 -20.06 13.51
N ALA A 75 -39.14 -19.01 13.13
CA ALA A 75 -37.83 -19.15 12.48
C ALA A 75 -36.68 -19.49 13.45
N VAL A 76 -36.89 -19.40 14.76
CA VAL A 76 -35.85 -19.67 15.77
C VAL A 76 -35.76 -21.17 16.07
N ALA A 77 -36.90 -21.87 16.13
CA ALA A 77 -36.96 -23.31 16.38
C ALA A 77 -36.38 -24.13 15.21
N SER A 78 -36.71 -23.74 13.97
CA SER A 78 -36.20 -24.37 12.75
C SER A 78 -34.70 -24.12 12.53
N ARG A 79 -34.18 -22.94 12.92
CA ARG A 79 -32.75 -22.64 12.87
C ARG A 79 -31.94 -23.36 13.95
N GLN A 80 -32.50 -23.59 15.13
CA GLN A 80 -31.80 -24.36 16.17
C GLN A 80 -31.72 -25.84 15.82
N ALA A 81 -32.75 -26.42 15.20
CA ALA A 81 -32.73 -27.79 14.69
C ALA A 81 -31.70 -27.94 13.55
N ALA A 82 -31.68 -27.02 12.58
CA ALA A 82 -30.71 -27.04 11.49
C ALA A 82 -29.26 -26.81 11.96
N ARG A 83 -29.06 -25.99 13.01
CA ARG A 83 -27.74 -25.74 13.59
C ARG A 83 -27.23 -26.94 14.41
N LYS A 84 -28.10 -27.68 15.08
CA LYS A 84 -27.73 -28.94 15.75
C LYS A 84 -27.34 -30.02 14.75
N ALA A 85 -28.03 -30.11 13.61
CA ALA A 85 -27.67 -31.03 12.53
C ALA A 85 -26.32 -30.65 11.87
N ALA A 86 -26.10 -29.37 11.57
CA ALA A 86 -24.86 -28.90 10.93
C ALA A 86 -23.61 -28.98 11.83
N VAL A 87 -23.78 -29.00 13.16
CA VAL A 87 -22.66 -29.15 14.12
C VAL A 87 -22.27 -30.62 14.30
N ALA A 88 -23.17 -31.56 13.98
CA ALA A 88 -22.88 -33.00 14.06
C ALA A 88 -22.10 -33.53 12.83
N GLU A 89 -22.01 -32.76 11.75
CA GLU A 89 -21.42 -33.18 10.46
C GLU A 89 -20.10 -32.47 10.11
N ALA A 90 -19.53 -31.71 11.05
CA ALA A 90 -18.28 -30.98 10.85
C ALA A 90 -17.14 -31.51 11.75
N GLU A 91 -16.61 -32.68 11.40
CA GLU A 91 -15.22 -33.04 11.71
C GLU A 91 -14.26 -32.30 10.75
N PRO A 92 -13.00 -32.06 11.16
CA PRO A 92 -12.22 -30.93 10.66
C PRO A 92 -11.50 -31.25 9.34
N GLN A 93 -11.75 -30.44 8.30
CA GLN A 93 -10.88 -30.36 7.13
C GLN A 93 -9.93 -29.16 7.23
N ASN A 94 -8.64 -29.50 7.37
CA ASN A 94 -7.43 -28.75 7.05
C ASN A 94 -7.53 -27.26 6.65
N GLY A 95 -7.12 -26.40 7.58
CA GLY A 95 -5.97 -25.49 7.42
C GLY A 95 -5.70 -24.81 6.06
N GLN A 96 -6.57 -23.91 5.62
CA GLN A 96 -6.16 -22.83 4.71
C GLN A 96 -6.14 -21.48 5.44
N PRO A 97 -5.00 -20.77 5.52
CA PRO A 97 -4.97 -19.44 6.09
C PRO A 97 -5.69 -18.47 5.18
N VAL A 98 -6.69 -17.79 5.74
CA VAL A 98 -7.39 -16.67 5.12
C VAL A 98 -6.37 -15.56 4.87
N SER A 99 -6.00 -15.35 3.60
CA SER A 99 -5.13 -14.25 3.19
C SER A 99 -5.89 -12.92 3.26
N VAL A 100 -5.81 -12.24 4.40
CA VAL A 100 -6.28 -10.87 4.51
C VAL A 100 -5.24 -9.97 3.84
N ARG A 101 -5.44 -9.70 2.54
CA ARG A 101 -4.65 -8.72 1.81
C ARG A 101 -4.89 -7.33 2.41
N ALA A 102 -3.93 -6.84 3.21
CA ALA A 102 -3.99 -5.49 3.74
C ALA A 102 -4.12 -4.46 2.60
N PRO A 103 -4.96 -3.41 2.76
CA PRO A 103 -5.10 -2.37 1.76
C PRO A 103 -3.84 -1.49 1.76
N GLY A 104 -2.84 -1.89 0.97
CA GLY A 104 -1.64 -1.09 0.76
C GLY A 104 -2.01 0.31 0.25
N LYS A 105 -1.74 1.33 1.07
CA LYS A 105 -1.65 2.72 0.61
C LYS A 105 -0.54 2.78 -0.45
N ARG A 106 -0.90 2.60 -1.72
CA ARG A 106 -0.02 2.88 -2.86
C ARG A 106 0.21 4.38 -2.91
N TRP A 107 1.17 4.88 -2.13
CA TRP A 107 1.94 6.02 -2.58
C TRP A 107 2.53 5.62 -3.92
N VAL A 108 2.00 6.18 -5.01
CA VAL A 108 2.44 5.81 -6.35
C VAL A 108 3.85 6.40 -6.52
N ALA A 109 4.88 5.62 -6.20
CA ALA A 109 6.27 6.02 -6.38
C ALA A 109 6.44 6.68 -7.76
N GLY A 110 7.11 7.85 -7.79
CA GLY A 110 7.29 8.63 -9.02
C GLY A 110 6.15 9.58 -9.39
N SER A 111 5.13 9.83 -8.56
CA SER A 111 4.13 10.89 -8.84
C SER A 111 4.75 12.28 -8.99
N TRP A 112 5.92 12.52 -8.41
CA TRP A 112 6.64 13.79 -8.52
C TRP A 112 7.01 14.15 -9.97
N TYR A 113 7.13 13.18 -10.89
CA TYR A 113 7.35 13.46 -12.31
C TYR A 113 6.26 14.36 -12.90
N TYR A 114 5.00 14.08 -12.55
CA TYR A 114 3.87 14.88 -13.01
C TYR A 114 3.71 16.16 -12.20
N VAL A 115 4.02 16.13 -10.90
CA VAL A 115 3.98 17.33 -10.04
C VAL A 115 4.99 18.37 -10.52
N VAL A 116 6.22 17.95 -10.85
CA VAL A 116 7.24 18.86 -11.40
C VAL A 116 6.80 19.35 -12.77
N LEU A 117 6.38 18.47 -13.68
CA LEU A 117 5.98 18.87 -15.03
C LEU A 117 4.79 19.86 -15.03
N VAL A 118 3.72 19.54 -14.30
CA VAL A 118 2.49 20.35 -14.29
C VAL A 118 2.61 21.55 -13.35
N GLY A 119 3.20 21.35 -12.16
CA GLY A 119 3.36 22.39 -11.14
C GLY A 119 4.33 23.49 -11.55
N THR A 120 5.23 23.22 -12.50
CA THR A 120 6.12 24.23 -13.09
C THR A 120 5.62 24.75 -14.45
N ALA A 121 4.38 24.42 -14.85
CA ALA A 121 3.83 24.77 -16.16
C ALA A 121 4.74 24.39 -17.34
N GLY A 122 5.49 23.28 -17.22
CA GLY A 122 6.41 22.80 -18.24
C GLY A 122 7.84 23.37 -18.17
N THR A 123 8.09 24.42 -17.37
CA THR A 123 9.40 25.12 -17.31
C THR A 123 10.54 24.33 -16.66
N PHE A 124 10.23 23.16 -16.12
CA PHE A 124 11.21 22.19 -15.63
C PHE A 124 10.89 20.78 -16.14
N ALA A 125 10.28 20.68 -17.33
CA ALA A 125 9.93 19.41 -17.94
C ALA A 125 11.15 18.49 -18.10
N TRP A 126 12.34 19.06 -18.33
CA TRP A 126 13.59 18.32 -18.51
C TRP A 126 14.05 17.54 -17.27
N LEU A 127 13.69 17.97 -16.05
CA LEU A 127 14.18 17.36 -14.80
C LEU A 127 13.71 15.91 -14.62
N PRO A 128 12.41 15.56 -14.75
CA PRO A 128 11.96 14.17 -14.75
C PRO A 128 12.61 13.29 -15.83
N PHE A 129 12.84 13.84 -17.03
CA PHE A 129 13.50 13.11 -18.12
C PHE A 129 14.98 12.89 -17.85
N LEU A 130 15.68 13.89 -17.28
CA LEU A 130 17.08 13.75 -16.90
C LEU A 130 17.22 12.72 -15.77
N HIS A 131 16.38 12.78 -14.74
CA HIS A 131 16.37 11.77 -13.69
C HIS A 131 16.13 10.37 -14.27
N ALA A 132 15.17 10.23 -15.20
CA ALA A 132 14.95 8.97 -15.90
C ALA A 132 16.16 8.53 -16.74
N ALA A 133 16.87 9.46 -17.38
CA ALA A 133 18.07 9.17 -18.16
C ALA A 133 19.24 8.69 -17.29
N ILE A 134 19.46 9.31 -16.13
CA ILE A 134 20.49 8.91 -15.15
C ILE A 134 20.18 7.51 -14.60
N ARG A 135 18.89 7.24 -14.29
CA ARG A 135 18.46 5.96 -13.72
C ARG A 135 18.46 4.82 -14.74
N LEU A 136 17.93 5.04 -15.94
CA LEU A 136 17.77 3.98 -16.95
C LEU A 136 19.00 3.80 -17.84
N LYS A 137 19.91 4.78 -17.90
CA LYS A 137 21.11 4.79 -18.76
C LYS A 137 20.83 4.52 -20.25
N THR A 138 19.60 4.67 -20.71
CA THR A 138 19.23 4.42 -22.12
C THR A 138 19.49 5.64 -23.00
N ALA A 139 19.86 5.40 -24.26
CA ALA A 139 20.00 6.47 -25.25
C ALA A 139 18.66 7.18 -25.53
N LYS A 140 17.54 6.46 -25.48
CA LYS A 140 16.20 7.02 -25.69
C LYS A 140 15.83 8.04 -24.61
N ALA A 141 16.07 7.73 -23.33
CA ALA A 141 15.80 8.66 -22.23
C ALA A 141 16.69 9.92 -22.31
N ARG A 142 17.98 9.77 -22.66
CA ARG A 142 18.87 10.91 -22.90
C ARG A 142 18.41 11.82 -24.03
N ARG A 143 17.98 11.24 -25.16
CA ARG A 143 17.42 12.01 -26.29
C ARG A 143 16.17 12.79 -25.88
N LEU A 144 15.24 12.16 -25.15
CA LEU A 144 14.05 12.84 -24.64
C LEU A 144 14.39 13.98 -23.68
N ALA A 145 15.36 13.79 -22.77
CA ALA A 145 15.81 14.85 -21.89
C ALA A 145 16.38 16.06 -22.67
N LEU A 146 17.17 15.82 -23.71
CA LEU A 146 17.69 16.88 -24.57
C LEU A 146 16.59 17.59 -25.37
N ILE A 147 15.64 16.84 -25.94
CA ILE A 147 14.52 17.42 -26.69
C ILE A 147 13.68 18.31 -25.78
N PHE A 148 13.24 17.81 -24.62
CA PHE A 148 12.41 18.58 -23.70
C PHE A 148 13.19 19.75 -23.07
N GLY A 149 14.49 19.61 -22.82
CA GLY A 149 15.35 20.73 -22.39
C GLY A 149 15.50 21.81 -23.47
N GLY A 150 15.63 21.44 -24.74
CA GLY A 150 15.68 22.39 -25.86
C GLY A 150 14.35 23.10 -26.09
N LEU A 151 13.23 22.38 -25.98
CA LEU A 151 11.89 22.97 -26.05
C LEU A 151 11.64 23.95 -24.91
N ASP A 152 12.12 23.63 -23.71
CA ASP A 152 12.02 24.50 -22.54
C ASP A 152 12.86 25.78 -22.71
N LEU A 153 14.10 25.65 -23.18
CA LEU A 153 14.94 26.79 -23.56
C LEU A 153 14.26 27.66 -24.62
N LEU A 154 13.60 27.04 -25.61
CA LEU A 154 12.86 27.77 -26.64
C LEU A 154 11.67 28.55 -26.04
N VAL A 155 10.93 27.98 -25.10
CA VAL A 155 9.87 28.69 -24.37
C VAL A 155 10.45 29.88 -23.59
N TYR A 156 11.60 29.71 -22.92
CA TYR A 156 12.28 30.80 -22.23
C TYR A 156 12.72 31.92 -23.17
N VAL A 157 13.28 31.58 -24.35
CA VAL A 157 13.66 32.56 -25.36
C VAL A 157 12.44 33.30 -25.91
N LEU A 158 11.35 32.58 -26.22
CA LEU A 158 10.11 33.20 -26.67
C LEU A 158 9.54 34.15 -25.60
N LEU A 159 9.57 33.76 -24.33
CA LEU A 159 9.15 34.61 -23.22
C LEU A 159 10.02 35.87 -23.09
N ALA A 160 11.33 35.75 -23.25
CA ALA A 160 12.27 36.88 -23.22
C ALA A 160 12.08 37.85 -24.39
N LEU A 161 11.69 37.34 -25.56
CA LEU A 161 11.42 38.13 -26.76
C LEU A 161 9.97 38.64 -26.82
N THR A 162 9.11 38.25 -25.87
CA THR A 162 7.71 38.65 -25.88
C THR A 162 7.59 40.13 -25.48
N PRO A 163 6.96 40.98 -26.30
CA PRO A 163 6.82 42.40 -26.00
C PRO A 163 5.99 42.62 -24.72
N GLN A 164 6.55 43.41 -23.81
CA GLN A 164 5.92 43.82 -22.56
C GLN A 164 5.43 45.26 -22.68
N ASN A 165 4.28 45.55 -22.09
CA ASN A 165 3.81 46.93 -21.97
C ASN A 165 4.64 47.69 -20.90
N SER A 166 4.43 49.00 -20.79
CA SER A 166 5.10 49.86 -19.81
C SER A 166 4.85 49.48 -18.34
N GLN A 167 3.93 48.55 -18.07
CA GLN A 167 3.63 47.98 -16.74
C GLN A 167 4.22 46.57 -16.55
N GLY A 168 5.03 46.07 -17.49
CA GLY A 168 5.66 44.74 -17.41
C GLY A 168 4.71 43.57 -17.67
N GLN A 169 3.48 43.84 -18.13
CA GLN A 169 2.53 42.79 -18.52
C GLN A 169 2.75 42.37 -19.97
N VAL A 170 2.59 41.07 -20.20
CA VAL A 170 2.70 40.45 -21.52
C VAL A 170 1.60 40.98 -22.43
N THR A 171 1.97 41.49 -23.60
CA THR A 171 1.01 41.95 -24.60
C THR A 171 0.55 40.82 -25.52
N ASP A 172 -0.70 40.89 -25.98
CA ASP A 172 -1.26 39.93 -26.93
C ASP A 172 -0.52 40.05 -28.27
N SER A 173 0.34 39.07 -28.55
CA SER A 173 1.17 39.01 -29.74
C SER A 173 1.19 37.57 -30.29
N PRO A 174 1.50 37.39 -31.58
CA PRO A 174 1.69 36.06 -32.14
C PRO A 174 2.73 35.25 -31.35
N ILE A 175 3.77 35.92 -30.83
CA ILE A 175 4.86 35.32 -30.04
C ILE A 175 4.32 34.74 -28.71
N SER A 176 3.51 35.49 -27.98
CA SER A 176 2.92 35.01 -26.71
C SER A 176 1.93 33.85 -26.93
N THR A 177 1.20 33.87 -28.05
CA THR A 177 0.27 32.79 -28.43
C THR A 177 1.02 31.51 -28.79
N ILE A 178 2.07 31.62 -29.60
CA ILE A 178 2.94 30.49 -29.98
C ILE A 178 3.63 29.92 -28.74
N GLY A 179 4.17 30.77 -27.86
CA GLY A 179 4.79 30.34 -26.60
C GLY A 179 3.82 29.60 -25.68
N GLY A 180 2.59 30.09 -25.55
CA GLY A 180 1.54 29.44 -24.76
C GLY A 180 1.12 28.07 -25.31
N LEU A 181 0.92 27.96 -26.63
CA LEU A 181 0.58 26.69 -27.28
C LEU A 181 1.74 25.68 -27.18
N LEU A 182 2.98 26.14 -27.30
CA LEU A 182 4.17 25.32 -27.14
C LEU A 182 4.27 24.78 -25.71
N ALA A 183 4.08 25.64 -24.69
CA ALA A 183 4.08 25.22 -23.29
C ALA A 183 2.97 24.20 -22.99
N ALA A 184 1.76 24.40 -23.52
CA ALA A 184 0.67 23.43 -23.41
C ALA A 184 1.03 22.09 -24.08
N GLY A 185 1.65 22.13 -25.26
CA GLY A 185 2.14 20.96 -25.97
C GLY A 185 3.22 20.19 -25.20
N ILE A 186 4.16 20.90 -24.54
CA ILE A 186 5.18 20.32 -23.68
C ILE A 186 4.55 19.60 -22.49
N ILE A 187 3.52 20.17 -21.85
CA ILE A 187 2.83 19.54 -20.73
C ILE A 187 2.11 18.26 -21.17
N ILE A 188 1.37 18.32 -22.29
CA ILE A 188 0.60 17.17 -22.80
C ILE A 188 1.55 16.06 -23.29
N GLY A 189 2.49 16.41 -24.18
CA GLY A 189 3.49 15.49 -24.71
C GLY A 189 4.40 14.93 -23.63
N GLY A 190 4.78 15.77 -22.66
CA GLY A 190 5.57 15.39 -21.49
C GLY A 190 4.85 14.36 -20.61
N CYS A 191 3.55 14.55 -20.33
CA CYS A 191 2.76 13.58 -19.59
C CYS A 191 2.72 12.20 -20.27
N ILE A 192 2.56 12.19 -21.60
CA ILE A 192 2.53 10.96 -22.39
C ILE A 192 3.92 10.28 -22.38
N ALA A 193 4.98 11.03 -22.67
CA ALA A 193 6.35 10.51 -22.75
C ALA A 193 6.92 10.07 -21.38
N LEU A 194 6.54 10.74 -20.29
CA LEU A 194 6.95 10.36 -18.93
C LEU A 194 6.24 9.10 -18.43
N THR A 195 5.08 8.74 -18.97
CA THR A 195 4.34 7.55 -18.51
C THR A 195 5.13 6.24 -18.64
N PRO A 196 5.71 5.87 -19.79
CA PRO A 196 6.56 4.69 -19.89
C PRO A 196 7.86 4.83 -19.12
N LEU A 197 8.51 6.01 -19.14
CA LEU A 197 9.77 6.23 -18.41
C LEU A 197 9.60 6.09 -16.89
N ARG A 198 8.53 6.65 -16.35
CA ARG A 198 8.16 6.52 -14.94
C ARG A 198 7.90 5.08 -14.55
N ARG A 199 7.23 4.30 -15.42
CA ARG A 199 7.03 2.86 -15.19
C ARG A 199 8.35 2.09 -15.17
N MET A 200 9.33 2.47 -16.01
CA MET A 200 10.64 1.82 -16.01
C MET A 200 11.53 2.25 -14.82
N VAL A 201 11.35 3.46 -14.28
CA VAL A 201 12.13 3.98 -13.15
C VAL A 201 11.53 3.58 -11.78
N TYR A 202 10.20 3.59 -11.65
CA TYR A 202 9.48 3.42 -10.37
C TYR A 202 8.48 2.28 -10.32
N GLY A 203 7.96 1.83 -11.47
CA GLY A 203 7.78 0.39 -11.54
C GLY A 203 9.20 -0.10 -11.36
N GLY A 204 9.48 -0.97 -10.40
CA GLY A 204 10.77 -1.62 -10.42
C GLY A 204 11.03 -2.09 -11.85
N MET A 205 12.27 -2.47 -12.16
CA MET A 205 12.37 -3.63 -13.04
C MET A 205 11.22 -4.57 -12.63
N PRO A 206 10.49 -5.25 -13.53
CA PRO A 206 10.15 -6.59 -13.12
C PRO A 206 11.51 -7.10 -12.65
N VAL A 207 11.69 -7.19 -11.33
CA VAL A 207 12.46 -8.27 -10.81
C VAL A 207 11.78 -9.38 -11.60
N GLU A 208 12.45 -9.85 -12.67
CA GLU A 208 12.40 -11.26 -12.94
C GLU A 208 12.66 -11.81 -11.55
N GLU A 209 11.58 -12.03 -10.79
CA GLU A 209 11.62 -12.74 -9.54
C GLU A 209 12.49 -13.91 -9.91
N PRO A 210 13.74 -13.97 -9.40
CA PRO A 210 14.80 -14.71 -10.05
C PRO A 210 14.26 -16.10 -10.36
N SER A 211 13.82 -16.29 -11.60
CA SER A 211 12.83 -17.28 -12.03
C SER A 211 11.62 -17.58 -11.10
N GLN A 212 10.40 -17.52 -11.63
CA GLN A 212 9.27 -18.34 -11.14
C GLN A 212 9.61 -19.85 -11.05
N GLN A 213 10.77 -20.27 -11.59
CA GLN A 213 11.33 -21.61 -11.48
C GLN A 213 12.10 -21.87 -10.16
N LEU A 214 12.71 -20.87 -9.50
CA LEU A 214 13.22 -21.04 -8.11
C LEU A 214 12.06 -21.10 -7.10
N SER A 215 10.96 -20.41 -7.41
CA SER A 215 9.72 -20.44 -6.63
C SER A 215 8.84 -21.68 -6.89
N ALA A 216 9.25 -22.59 -7.77
CA ALA A 216 8.50 -23.81 -8.09
C ALA A 216 8.72 -24.91 -7.04
N ASP A 217 9.83 -24.90 -6.31
CA ASP A 217 10.08 -25.85 -5.24
C ASP A 217 9.19 -25.52 -4.02
N PRO A 218 8.28 -26.40 -3.60
CA PRO A 218 7.43 -26.18 -2.43
C PRO A 218 8.25 -25.91 -1.15
N ALA A 219 9.46 -26.46 -1.03
CA ALA A 219 10.33 -26.23 0.13
C ALA A 219 10.85 -24.79 0.18
N ILE A 220 11.31 -24.26 -0.96
CA ILE A 220 11.79 -22.87 -1.06
C ILE A 220 10.65 -21.90 -0.80
N ASN A 221 9.46 -22.15 -1.36
CA ASN A 221 8.29 -21.31 -1.12
C ASN A 221 7.87 -21.31 0.36
N ALA A 222 7.90 -22.46 1.04
CA ALA A 222 7.62 -22.53 2.47
C ALA A 222 8.58 -21.66 3.29
N VAL A 223 9.88 -21.67 2.97
CA VAL A 223 10.89 -20.82 3.63
C VAL A 223 10.62 -19.33 3.37
N LEU A 224 10.28 -18.95 2.14
CA LEU A 224 9.95 -17.56 1.79
C LEU A 224 8.69 -17.07 2.50
N VAL A 225 7.65 -17.90 2.56
CA VAL A 225 6.41 -17.59 3.32
C VAL A 225 6.72 -17.43 4.81
N ALA A 226 7.53 -18.32 5.39
CA ALA A 226 7.93 -18.22 6.79
C ALA A 226 8.72 -16.91 7.05
N ARG A 227 9.67 -16.55 6.19
CA ARG A 227 10.41 -15.27 6.27
C ARG A 227 9.47 -14.06 6.21
N ALA A 228 8.52 -14.06 5.27
CA ALA A 228 7.54 -12.99 5.16
C ALA A 228 6.68 -12.85 6.43
N ARG A 229 6.24 -13.97 7.03
CA ARG A 229 5.52 -13.98 8.31
C ARG A 229 6.36 -13.40 9.45
N ARG A 230 7.65 -13.73 9.51
CA ARG A 230 8.57 -13.15 10.51
C ARG A 230 8.66 -11.63 10.40
N ASP A 231 8.80 -11.11 9.19
CA ASP A 231 8.90 -9.66 8.98
C ASP A 231 7.59 -8.92 9.31
N GLU A 232 6.44 -9.53 8.99
CA GLU A 232 5.12 -9.03 9.39
C GLU A 232 4.97 -9.01 10.91
N ALA A 233 5.30 -10.12 11.58
CA ALA A 233 5.21 -10.24 13.03
C ALA A 233 6.16 -9.27 13.77
N ARG A 234 7.38 -9.03 13.25
CA ARG A 234 8.29 -7.99 13.78
C ARG A 234 7.69 -6.59 13.63
N SER A 235 7.10 -6.30 12.47
CA SER A 235 6.46 -5.02 12.21
C SER A 235 5.27 -4.81 13.15
N LEU A 236 4.48 -5.86 13.40
CA LEU A 236 3.39 -5.86 14.36
C LEU A 236 3.89 -5.59 15.79
N ALA A 237 4.92 -6.32 16.24
CA ALA A 237 5.50 -6.17 17.57
C ALA A 237 6.10 -4.77 17.80
N ALA A 238 6.73 -4.18 16.78
CA ALA A 238 7.26 -2.82 16.86
C ALA A 238 6.14 -1.76 16.90
N ALA A 239 5.02 -2.00 16.21
CA ALA A 239 3.89 -1.06 16.16
C ALA A 239 2.99 -1.14 17.41
N ASP A 240 2.75 -2.35 17.92
CA ASP A 240 1.89 -2.62 19.08
C ASP A 240 2.43 -3.79 19.93
N PRO A 241 3.32 -3.50 20.90
CA PRO A 241 3.90 -4.53 21.77
C PRO A 241 2.87 -5.28 22.64
N LEU A 242 1.78 -4.61 23.05
CA LEU A 242 0.75 -5.25 23.87
C LEU A 242 -0.03 -6.28 23.07
N LEU A 243 -0.42 -5.94 21.85
CA LEU A 243 -1.06 -6.87 20.93
C LEU A 243 -0.13 -8.06 20.62
N ALA A 244 1.16 -7.83 20.41
CA ALA A 244 2.12 -8.91 20.17
C ALA A 244 2.24 -9.88 21.37
N ARG A 245 2.13 -9.38 22.60
CA ARG A 245 2.07 -10.21 23.81
C ARG A 245 0.78 -11.03 23.88
N GLU A 246 -0.37 -10.43 23.58
CA GLU A 246 -1.65 -11.16 23.53
C GLU A 246 -1.67 -12.26 22.45
N LEU A 247 -0.94 -12.05 21.35
CA LEU A 247 -0.78 -13.02 20.27
C LEU A 247 0.35 -14.04 20.52
N CYS A 248 1.07 -13.95 21.65
CA CYS A 248 2.20 -14.81 22.00
C CYS A 248 3.29 -14.86 20.90
N VAL A 249 3.58 -13.71 20.27
CA VAL A 249 4.64 -13.60 19.25
C VAL A 249 5.99 -13.93 19.88
N GLY A 250 6.75 -14.82 19.24
CA GLY A 250 8.05 -15.28 19.73
C GLY A 250 7.98 -16.34 20.83
N ARG A 251 6.78 -16.82 21.20
CA ARG A 251 6.55 -17.79 22.29
C ARG A 251 5.79 -19.03 21.81
N PRO A 252 6.43 -19.93 21.03
CA PRO A 252 5.82 -21.18 20.57
C PRO A 252 5.50 -22.17 21.69
N ASP A 253 6.09 -21.99 22.87
CA ASP A 253 5.80 -22.75 24.08
C ASP A 253 4.43 -22.44 24.68
N LEU A 254 3.85 -21.28 24.35
CA LEU A 254 2.52 -20.87 24.79
C LEU A 254 1.46 -21.26 23.75
N ALA A 255 0.24 -21.54 24.22
CA ALA A 255 -0.89 -21.78 23.34
C ALA A 255 -1.18 -20.52 22.51
N ARG A 256 -1.02 -20.61 21.18
CA ARG A 256 -1.12 -19.48 20.26
C ARG A 256 -1.89 -19.85 18.98
N SER A 257 -2.62 -18.88 18.44
CA SER A 257 -3.37 -19.00 17.17
C SER A 257 -2.71 -18.24 16.01
N TYR A 258 -1.77 -17.35 16.32
CA TYR A 258 -1.04 -16.56 15.35
C TYR A 258 0.27 -17.25 14.97
N ASP A 259 0.52 -17.36 13.66
CA ASP A 259 1.79 -17.86 13.14
C ASP A 259 2.73 -16.69 12.83
N ASP A 260 3.75 -16.58 13.66
CA ASP A 260 4.80 -15.56 13.58
C ASP A 260 5.97 -15.94 12.65
N GLY A 261 5.87 -17.05 11.92
CA GLY A 261 6.93 -17.54 11.04
C GLY A 261 8.12 -18.17 11.79
N GLY A 262 7.92 -18.49 13.06
CA GLY A 262 8.93 -19.12 13.92
C GLY A 262 9.92 -18.12 14.50
N LEU A 263 9.42 -16.97 14.96
CA LEU A 263 10.20 -16.04 15.77
C LEU A 263 10.42 -16.57 17.20
N VAL A 264 11.42 -16.02 17.88
CA VAL A 264 11.71 -16.25 19.30
C VAL A 264 11.87 -14.91 20.00
N ASP A 265 11.08 -14.68 21.05
CA ASP A 265 11.22 -13.52 21.90
C ASP A 265 12.32 -13.74 22.92
N LEU A 266 13.51 -13.18 22.69
CA LEU A 266 14.66 -13.42 23.57
C LEU A 266 14.46 -12.83 24.97
N ASN A 267 13.55 -11.85 25.13
CA ASN A 267 13.22 -11.26 26.43
C ASN A 267 12.31 -12.13 27.30
N SER A 268 11.65 -13.16 26.75
CA SER A 268 10.71 -13.96 27.55
C SER A 268 10.73 -15.46 27.28
N ALA A 269 11.26 -15.92 26.15
CA ALA A 269 11.30 -17.33 25.80
C ALA A 269 12.22 -18.13 26.73
N PRO A 270 11.90 -19.41 27.00
CA PRO A 270 12.78 -20.31 27.75
C PRO A 270 13.99 -20.74 26.90
N ALA A 271 15.05 -21.18 27.56
CA ALA A 271 16.30 -21.58 26.89
C ALA A 271 16.09 -22.70 25.86
N GLU A 272 15.21 -23.66 26.14
CA GLU A 272 14.90 -24.77 25.22
C GLU A 272 14.32 -24.28 23.88
N VAL A 273 13.43 -23.28 23.93
CA VAL A 273 12.82 -22.67 22.74
C VAL A 273 13.86 -21.87 21.96
N ILE A 274 14.70 -21.11 22.65
CA ILE A 274 15.79 -20.36 22.02
C ILE A 274 16.75 -21.31 21.30
N ALA A 275 17.19 -22.37 21.96
CA ALA A 275 18.06 -23.38 21.38
C ALA A 275 17.45 -24.02 20.12
N GLY A 276 16.19 -24.48 20.23
CA GLY A 276 15.50 -25.18 19.15
C GLY A 276 15.24 -24.32 17.92
N LEU A 277 14.72 -23.10 18.08
CA LEU A 277 14.32 -22.27 16.95
C LEU A 277 15.47 -21.45 16.36
N CYS A 278 16.41 -20.97 17.19
CA CYS A 278 17.62 -20.31 16.68
C CYS A 278 18.67 -21.33 16.20
N GLY A 279 18.49 -22.63 16.45
CA GLY A 279 19.45 -23.66 16.05
C GLY A 279 20.82 -23.46 16.71
N VAL A 280 20.83 -23.12 18.00
CA VAL A 280 22.03 -22.90 18.81
C VAL A 280 22.14 -23.96 19.91
N SER A 281 23.32 -24.12 20.51
CA SER A 281 23.49 -25.08 21.61
C SER A 281 22.70 -24.66 22.85
N SER A 282 22.35 -25.64 23.68
CA SER A 282 21.68 -25.40 24.96
C SER A 282 22.48 -24.48 25.88
N ASP A 283 23.82 -24.54 25.83
CA ASP A 283 24.70 -23.66 26.62
C ASP A 283 24.62 -22.20 26.18
N VAL A 284 24.57 -21.95 24.86
CA VAL A 284 24.39 -20.60 24.31
C VAL A 284 23.02 -20.05 24.71
N ALA A 285 21.96 -20.86 24.60
CA ALA A 285 20.62 -20.43 25.00
C ALA A 285 20.52 -20.18 26.52
N ALA A 286 21.16 -21.02 27.35
CA ALA A 286 21.26 -20.80 28.78
C ALA A 286 22.02 -19.52 29.11
N THR A 287 23.07 -19.19 28.35
CA THR A 287 23.81 -17.93 28.49
C THR A 287 22.93 -16.72 28.21
N VAL A 288 22.12 -16.76 27.14
CA VAL A 288 21.14 -15.69 26.82
C VAL A 288 20.19 -15.45 28.00
N VAL A 289 19.60 -16.52 28.55
CA VAL A 289 18.68 -16.45 29.70
C VAL A 289 19.40 -15.95 30.94
N ALA A 290 20.61 -16.43 31.23
CA ALA A 290 21.37 -16.00 32.40
C ALA A 290 21.72 -14.51 32.35
N VAL A 291 22.09 -13.98 31.18
CA VAL A 291 22.38 -12.54 30.99
C VAL A 291 21.11 -11.72 31.14
N ARG A 292 20.00 -12.16 30.55
CA ARG A 292 18.68 -11.53 30.72
C ARG A 292 18.29 -11.41 32.19
N ASP A 293 18.38 -12.51 32.92
CA ASP A 293 17.90 -12.60 34.30
C ASP A 293 18.81 -11.80 35.25
N ARG A 294 20.14 -11.78 35.01
CA ARG A 294 21.08 -10.93 35.75
C ARG A 294 20.84 -9.44 35.52
N ARG A 295 20.48 -9.07 34.29
CA ARG A 295 20.25 -7.68 33.90
C ARG A 295 18.96 -7.12 34.48
N GLY A 296 17.90 -7.94 34.55
CA GLY A 296 16.60 -7.55 35.12
C GLY A 296 15.80 -6.53 34.31
N VAL A 297 16.30 -6.09 33.15
CA VAL A 297 15.57 -5.26 32.18
C VAL A 297 15.64 -5.89 30.78
N PRO A 298 14.58 -5.74 29.94
CA PRO A 298 14.54 -6.31 28.60
C PRO A 298 15.66 -5.76 27.69
N PHE A 299 16.14 -6.57 26.75
CA PHE A 299 17.02 -6.11 25.68
C PHE A 299 16.26 -5.21 24.71
N ALA A 300 16.88 -4.08 24.36
CA ALA A 300 16.32 -3.14 23.39
C ALA A 300 16.64 -3.53 21.94
N ASN A 301 17.78 -4.21 21.73
CA ASN A 301 18.22 -4.69 20.43
C ASN A 301 19.09 -5.95 20.59
N VAL A 302 19.24 -6.72 19.51
CA VAL A 302 19.97 -8.00 19.54
C VAL A 302 21.48 -7.79 19.70
N ASP A 303 22.01 -6.67 19.21
CA ASP A 303 23.44 -6.38 19.31
C ASP A 303 23.88 -6.12 20.76
N GLU A 304 23.00 -5.54 21.56
CA GLU A 304 23.18 -5.40 23.01
C GLU A 304 23.33 -6.77 23.69
N LEU A 305 22.50 -7.74 23.30
CA LEU A 305 22.65 -9.12 23.78
C LEU A 305 24.01 -9.69 23.38
N PHE A 306 24.45 -9.51 22.13
CA PHE A 306 25.74 -10.04 21.67
C PHE A 306 26.96 -9.42 22.35
N VAL A 307 26.85 -8.17 22.81
CA VAL A 307 27.92 -7.52 23.59
C VAL A 307 27.95 -8.04 25.03
N MET A 308 26.79 -8.38 25.60
CA MET A 308 26.67 -8.78 27.00
C MET A 308 26.83 -10.29 27.22
N ALA A 309 26.29 -11.08 26.30
CA ALA A 309 26.41 -12.53 26.28
C ALA A 309 27.56 -12.87 25.34
N ASP A 310 28.61 -13.50 25.87
CA ASP A 310 29.80 -13.96 25.14
C ASP A 310 29.42 -15.10 24.16
N ILE A 311 28.63 -14.75 23.15
CA ILE A 311 28.01 -15.67 22.21
C ILE A 311 28.94 -15.81 20.99
N PRO A 312 29.28 -17.04 20.57
CA PRO A 312 30.10 -17.29 19.38
C PRO A 312 29.55 -16.60 18.13
N VAL A 313 30.43 -15.97 17.33
CA VAL A 313 30.02 -15.16 16.17
C VAL A 313 29.35 -15.99 15.06
N ASP A 314 29.63 -17.29 14.97
CA ASP A 314 29.07 -18.21 13.97
C ASP A 314 27.58 -18.51 14.16
N VAL A 315 27.01 -18.17 15.32
CA VAL A 315 25.56 -18.30 15.57
C VAL A 315 24.79 -16.99 15.43
N TRP A 316 25.47 -15.85 15.26
CA TRP A 316 24.82 -14.52 15.28
C TRP A 316 23.76 -14.36 14.20
N ASP A 317 24.03 -14.82 12.98
CA ASP A 317 23.08 -14.73 11.87
C ASP A 317 21.81 -15.56 12.11
N ARG A 318 21.97 -16.74 12.73
CA ARG A 318 20.83 -17.60 13.09
C ARG A 318 19.96 -16.96 14.17
N ILE A 319 20.58 -16.34 15.18
CA ILE A 319 19.88 -15.60 16.22
C ILE A 319 19.17 -14.39 15.63
N ARG A 320 19.85 -13.55 14.82
CA ARG A 320 19.24 -12.37 14.17
C ARG A 320 18.07 -12.75 13.27
N ASP A 321 18.17 -13.85 12.51
CA ASP A 321 17.11 -14.31 11.62
C ASP A 321 15.82 -14.67 12.39
N ARG A 322 15.92 -15.11 13.64
CA ARG A 322 14.81 -15.64 14.45
C ARG A 322 14.38 -14.74 15.60
N ALA A 323 15.23 -13.82 16.04
CA ALA A 323 14.96 -12.98 17.19
C ALA A 323 13.85 -11.95 16.93
N VAL A 324 13.03 -11.76 17.96
CA VAL A 324 12.22 -10.58 18.23
C VAL A 324 12.46 -10.16 19.68
N LEU A 325 12.33 -8.87 19.98
CA LEU A 325 12.56 -8.32 21.31
C LEU A 325 11.33 -7.51 21.69
N ILE A 326 10.48 -8.08 22.54
CA ILE A 326 9.29 -7.40 23.02
C ILE A 326 9.62 -6.80 24.38
N PRO A 327 9.47 -5.47 24.58
CA PRO A 327 9.69 -4.82 25.88
C PRO A 327 8.60 -5.20 26.88
#